data_AF-A0A1B6LU63-F1
#
_entry.id   AF-A0A1B6LU63-F1
#
_cell.length_a   1.000
_cell.length_b   1.000
_cell.length_c   1.000
_cell.angle_alpha   90.00
_cell.angle_beta   90.00
_cell.angle_gamma   90.00
#
_symmetry.space_group_name_H-M   'P 1'
#
loop_
_entity.id
_entity.type
_entity.pdbx_description
1 polymer ?
#
loop_
_entity_poly.entity_id
_entity_poly.type
_entity_poly.pdbx_seq_one_letter_code
_entity_poly.pdbx_strand_id
1 'polypeptide(L)'
;MTANLDRKGTFKVEYLQKIEQDVQERWERDKIYEEDAPTEPRKSVDEKFFTTFPFPYMNGRLHLGHTFSLSKCEFAVRYQRLKGKRVLFPFGFHCTGMPIKACADKLTREMESYGFPPKFPSDEPQTPTEIVNDLVIKDKSKGKKSKAVAKAGSAKYQWQIMQSLGLADDEIKLFANSLHWLDHFPPLAVKDLLSIGMHVDWRRTFITTDANPFFDSFVRWQFLRLRDKAKIKYGKRYTVFSPRDNQPCMDHDRSTGEGVGPQEYTLIKMKLLEPYPNKLRGLTGQPVFLVAATLRPETMYGQTNCWLHPDIRYAVFLTVDKEVFVCTERSARNMAYQGFTPDDGVLEVMFYVTGQEMMGCGLQAPNSPNPIIYTLPMLSIKEDKGTGVVTSVPSDSPDDYAALMDLKKKPPFRQKYGVTDEMVLPFSPIPIIDVPDFGTLSAVTVYDKLKIQSQNDKEKLQEAKELVYLKSFYDGVLTVGKYSGKKVQDIK
;
A
#
# COMPACT_ATOMS: atom_id res chain seq x y z
N MET A 1 -58.17 24.99 24.53
CA MET A 1 -57.80 24.50 23.19
C MET A 1 -56.32 24.75 22.99
N THR A 2 -55.51 23.70 23.00
CA THR A 2 -54.26 23.57 22.23
C THR A 2 -53.82 22.12 22.41
N ALA A 3 -54.48 21.24 21.66
CA ALA A 3 -53.94 19.91 21.42
C ALA A 3 -52.60 20.10 20.70
N ASN A 4 -51.51 19.71 21.36
CA ASN A 4 -50.23 19.56 20.68
C ASN A 4 -50.43 18.51 19.59
N LEU A 5 -50.47 18.97 18.34
CA LEU A 5 -50.31 18.13 17.17
C LEU A 5 -48.89 17.58 17.20
N ASP A 6 -48.69 16.49 17.95
CA ASP A 6 -47.54 15.64 17.78
C ASP A 6 -47.45 15.23 16.31
N ARG A 7 -46.25 15.40 15.76
CA ARG A 7 -45.91 15.18 14.36
C ARG A 7 -46.39 13.78 13.95
N LYS A 8 -47.45 13.71 13.13
CA LYS A 8 -48.03 12.49 12.52
C LYS A 8 -47.01 11.55 11.81
N GLY A 9 -45.74 11.94 11.70
CA GLY A 9 -44.65 11.13 11.13
C GLY A 9 -43.90 10.24 12.12
N THR A 10 -43.83 10.54 13.44
CA THR A 10 -43.04 9.74 14.41
C THR A 10 -43.80 8.56 14.98
N PHE A 11 -45.12 8.70 15.20
CA PHE A 11 -45.98 7.65 15.76
C PHE A 11 -45.88 6.30 15.02
N LYS A 12 -45.78 6.32 13.69
CA LYS A 12 -45.68 5.08 12.89
C LYS A 12 -44.40 4.31 13.19
N VAL A 13 -43.29 5.02 13.39
CA VAL A 13 -41.99 4.41 13.72
C VAL A 13 -42.03 3.86 15.14
N GLU A 14 -42.51 4.65 16.10
CA GLU A 14 -42.65 4.23 17.51
C GLU A 14 -43.57 3.01 17.64
N TYR A 15 -44.65 2.96 16.88
CA TYR A 15 -45.56 1.82 16.85
C TYR A 15 -44.87 0.54 16.33
N LEU A 16 -44.08 0.64 15.26
CA LEU A 16 -43.30 -0.49 14.76
C LEU A 16 -42.22 -0.93 15.75
N GLN A 17 -41.51 0.01 16.38
CA GLN A 17 -40.50 -0.27 17.39
C GLN A 17 -41.08 -1.00 18.61
N LYS A 18 -42.31 -0.65 19.02
CA LYS A 18 -43.01 -1.36 20.08
C LYS A 18 -43.31 -2.81 19.70
N ILE A 19 -43.81 -3.04 18.48
CA ILE A 19 -44.05 -4.41 17.97
C ILE A 19 -42.73 -5.19 17.89
N GLU A 20 -41.67 -4.56 17.40
CA GLU A 20 -40.33 -5.17 17.32
C GLU A 20 -39.86 -5.63 18.71
N GLN A 21 -39.96 -4.77 19.72
CA GLN A 21 -39.57 -5.09 21.09
C GLN A 21 -40.39 -6.27 21.66
N ASP A 22 -41.73 -6.18 21.60
CA ASP A 22 -42.62 -7.22 22.15
C ASP A 22 -42.34 -8.60 21.51
N VAL A 23 -42.06 -8.63 20.20
CA VAL A 23 -41.77 -9.86 19.45
C VAL A 23 -40.36 -10.38 19.76
N GLN A 24 -39.36 -9.50 19.86
CA GLN A 24 -37.98 -9.86 20.20
C GLN A 24 -37.87 -10.46 21.60
N GLU A 25 -38.55 -9.86 22.59
CA GLU A 25 -38.62 -10.39 23.96
C GLU A 25 -39.23 -11.80 23.99
N ARG A 26 -40.26 -12.04 23.18
CA ARG A 26 -40.83 -13.38 23.02
C ARG A 26 -39.84 -14.37 22.41
N TRP A 27 -39.14 -13.98 21.35
CA TRP A 27 -38.15 -14.86 20.69
C TRP A 27 -37.00 -15.24 21.60
N GLU A 28 -36.52 -14.31 22.41
CA GLU A 28 -35.46 -14.54 23.39
C GLU A 28 -35.92 -15.47 24.51
N ARG A 29 -37.11 -15.22 25.08
CA ARG A 29 -37.70 -16.08 26.11
C ARG A 29 -37.94 -17.51 25.61
N ASP A 30 -38.50 -17.63 24.41
CA ASP A 30 -38.89 -18.91 23.82
C ASP A 30 -37.69 -19.63 23.15
N LYS A 31 -36.51 -18.98 23.08
CA LYS A 31 -35.24 -19.52 22.55
C LYS A 31 -35.34 -20.15 21.17
N ILE A 32 -36.21 -19.61 20.32
CA ILE A 32 -36.62 -20.24 19.06
C ILE A 32 -35.52 -20.34 17.98
N TYR A 33 -34.35 -19.73 18.22
CA TYR A 33 -33.20 -19.76 17.32
C TYR A 33 -32.05 -20.62 17.82
N GLU A 34 -32.16 -21.15 19.05
CA GLU A 34 -31.23 -22.13 19.59
C GLU A 34 -31.48 -23.50 18.93
N GLU A 35 -30.55 -23.96 18.09
CA GLU A 35 -30.66 -25.26 17.41
C GLU A 35 -29.53 -26.19 17.88
N ASP A 36 -29.91 -27.39 18.30
CA ASP A 36 -28.97 -28.46 18.65
C ASP A 36 -28.86 -29.45 17.50
N ALA A 37 -27.65 -29.98 17.29
CA ALA A 37 -27.45 -31.02 16.29
C ALA A 37 -28.22 -32.30 16.71
N PRO A 38 -28.86 -33.01 15.76
CA PRO A 38 -29.59 -34.23 16.08
C PRO A 38 -28.64 -35.30 16.63
N THR A 39 -29.10 -36.07 17.62
CA THR A 39 -28.34 -37.15 18.28
C THR A 39 -28.16 -38.38 17.39
N GLU A 40 -29.06 -38.60 16.42
CA GLU A 40 -28.99 -39.71 15.46
C GLU A 40 -28.95 -39.21 14.01
N PRO A 41 -28.14 -39.82 13.13
CA PRO A 41 -28.14 -39.50 11.70
C PRO A 41 -29.46 -39.94 11.07
N ARG A 42 -30.33 -38.98 10.69
CA ARG A 42 -31.65 -39.26 10.11
C ARG A 42 -31.57 -39.84 8.70
N LYS A 43 -32.56 -40.69 8.37
CA LYS A 43 -32.77 -41.32 7.05
C LYS A 43 -33.47 -40.41 6.02
N SER A 44 -33.98 -39.24 6.40
CA SER A 44 -34.57 -38.24 5.49
C SER A 44 -33.76 -36.95 5.47
N VAL A 45 -33.77 -36.28 4.32
CA VAL A 45 -33.07 -35.01 4.07
C VAL A 45 -33.86 -33.85 4.70
N ASP A 46 -33.91 -33.77 6.03
CA ASP A 46 -34.21 -32.51 6.71
C ASP A 46 -32.99 -31.59 6.48
N GLU A 47 -32.88 -31.01 5.28
CA GLU A 47 -31.63 -30.39 4.80
C GLU A 47 -31.16 -29.32 5.79
N LYS A 48 -30.03 -29.56 6.46
CA LYS A 48 -29.41 -28.51 7.30
C LYS A 48 -29.12 -27.29 6.43
N PHE A 49 -29.31 -26.11 6.99
CA PHE A 49 -28.86 -24.87 6.39
C PHE A 49 -27.95 -24.16 7.38
N PHE A 50 -26.65 -24.17 7.10
CA PHE A 50 -25.66 -23.48 7.90
C PHE A 50 -25.13 -22.31 7.09
N THR A 51 -25.30 -21.09 7.62
CA THR A 51 -24.72 -19.88 7.04
C THR A 51 -23.80 -19.20 8.05
N THR A 52 -22.83 -18.44 7.54
CA THR A 52 -21.92 -17.65 8.36
C THR A 52 -21.76 -16.28 7.75
N PHE A 53 -21.73 -15.27 8.61
CA PHE A 53 -21.22 -13.95 8.27
C PHE A 53 -19.75 -13.86 8.76
N PRO A 54 -18.80 -13.37 7.93
CA PRO A 54 -17.44 -13.12 8.40
C PRO A 54 -17.47 -12.21 9.63
N PHE A 55 -17.06 -12.76 10.78
CA PHE A 55 -17.17 -12.06 12.05
C PHE A 55 -16.45 -10.69 11.99
N PRO A 56 -17.12 -9.58 12.35
CA PRO A 56 -16.61 -8.23 12.16
C PRO A 56 -15.55 -7.85 13.21
N TYR A 57 -14.69 -6.87 12.90
CA TYR A 57 -13.71 -6.32 13.85
C TYR A 57 -14.37 -5.53 14.96
N MET A 58 -13.94 -5.77 16.21
CA MET A 58 -14.45 -5.15 17.43
C MET A 58 -13.71 -3.87 17.85
N ASN A 59 -13.28 -3.07 16.87
CA ASN A 59 -12.63 -1.78 17.10
C ASN A 59 -13.63 -0.60 17.11
N GLY A 60 -14.91 -0.87 17.35
CA GLY A 60 -16.01 0.10 17.29
C GLY A 60 -17.38 -0.57 17.17
N ARG A 61 -18.44 0.24 17.08
CA ARG A 61 -19.81 -0.26 16.79
C ARG A 61 -19.97 -0.70 15.33
N LEU A 62 -20.92 -1.61 15.09
CA LEU A 62 -21.25 -2.06 13.74
C LEU A 62 -21.97 -0.96 12.95
N HIS A 63 -21.36 -0.50 11.85
CA HIS A 63 -21.99 0.45 10.92
C HIS A 63 -22.93 -0.23 9.89
N LEU A 64 -23.72 0.56 9.18
CA LEU A 64 -24.73 0.09 8.20
C LEU A 64 -24.17 -0.77 7.05
N GLY A 65 -22.90 -0.59 6.67
CA GLY A 65 -22.24 -1.50 5.72
C GLY A 65 -22.16 -2.97 6.22
N HIS A 66 -21.99 -3.17 7.54
CA HIS A 66 -22.04 -4.50 8.13
C HIS A 66 -23.45 -5.07 8.04
N THR A 67 -24.47 -4.28 8.43
CA THR A 67 -25.88 -4.71 8.41
C THR A 67 -26.34 -5.07 6.99
N PHE A 68 -25.96 -4.28 5.98
CA PHE A 68 -26.21 -4.59 4.57
C PHE A 68 -25.61 -5.95 4.17
N SER A 69 -24.37 -6.22 4.57
CA SER A 69 -23.67 -7.46 4.21
C SER A 69 -24.26 -8.69 4.92
N LEU A 70 -24.49 -8.60 6.24
CA LEU A 70 -25.07 -9.69 7.03
C LEU A 70 -26.55 -9.92 6.71
N SER A 71 -27.28 -8.92 6.18
CA SER A 71 -28.70 -9.06 5.79
C SER A 71 -28.92 -10.19 4.78
N LYS A 72 -27.91 -10.49 3.95
CA LYS A 72 -27.96 -11.59 2.98
C LYS A 72 -28.07 -12.95 3.67
N CYS A 73 -27.31 -13.14 4.75
CA CYS A 73 -27.41 -14.34 5.58
C CYS A 73 -28.76 -14.37 6.31
N GLU A 74 -29.17 -13.24 6.89
CA GLU A 74 -30.44 -13.12 7.62
C GLU A 74 -31.66 -13.50 6.75
N PHE A 75 -31.74 -12.96 5.54
CA PHE A 75 -32.85 -13.26 4.63
C PHE A 75 -32.84 -14.73 4.20
N ALA A 76 -31.65 -15.30 3.95
CA ALA A 76 -31.49 -16.69 3.60
C ALA A 76 -31.96 -17.61 4.74
N VAL A 77 -31.59 -17.33 5.99
CA VAL A 77 -31.96 -18.20 7.14
C VAL A 77 -33.46 -18.20 7.38
N ARG A 78 -34.11 -17.04 7.30
CA ARG A 78 -35.57 -16.92 7.41
C ARG A 78 -36.28 -17.70 6.31
N TYR A 79 -35.87 -17.51 5.07
CA TYR A 79 -36.44 -18.20 3.92
C TYR A 79 -36.27 -19.72 4.02
N GLN A 80 -35.09 -20.20 4.41
CA GLN A 80 -34.84 -21.65 4.51
C GLN A 80 -35.61 -22.28 5.68
N ARG A 81 -35.81 -21.55 6.78
CA ARG A 81 -36.68 -22.00 7.87
C ARG A 81 -38.13 -22.17 7.40
N LEU A 82 -38.65 -21.25 6.58
CA LEU A 82 -39.98 -21.40 5.95
C LEU A 82 -40.07 -22.62 5.01
N LYS A 83 -38.95 -23.04 4.42
CA LYS A 83 -38.87 -24.29 3.63
C LYS A 83 -38.75 -25.55 4.50
N GLY A 84 -38.86 -25.44 5.82
CA GLY A 84 -38.75 -26.56 6.75
C GLY A 84 -37.32 -27.01 7.06
N LYS A 85 -36.29 -26.27 6.62
CA LYS A 85 -34.90 -26.60 6.93
C LYS A 85 -34.57 -26.32 8.40
N ARG A 86 -33.67 -27.11 8.98
CA ARG A 86 -33.02 -26.79 10.26
C ARG A 86 -31.89 -25.80 10.02
N VAL A 87 -32.03 -24.62 10.58
CA VAL A 87 -31.16 -23.49 10.26
C VAL A 87 -30.25 -23.17 11.44
N LEU A 88 -28.94 -23.11 11.16
CA LEU A 88 -27.95 -22.60 12.09
C LEU A 88 -27.33 -21.32 11.52
N PHE A 89 -27.40 -20.24 12.29
CA PHE A 89 -26.68 -19.00 12.02
C PHE A 89 -25.99 -18.53 13.31
N PRO A 90 -24.70 -18.83 13.49
CA PRO A 90 -23.92 -18.34 14.61
C PRO A 90 -23.28 -16.99 14.24
N PHE A 91 -22.83 -16.27 15.25
CA PHE A 91 -22.14 -15.00 15.07
C PHE A 91 -20.92 -14.93 16.00
N GLY A 92 -19.75 -14.62 15.45
CA GLY A 92 -18.52 -14.41 16.23
C GLY A 92 -18.06 -12.95 16.20
N PHE A 93 -17.03 -12.62 16.97
CA PHE A 93 -16.51 -11.26 17.10
C PHE A 93 -14.99 -11.23 16.92
N HIS A 94 -14.50 -10.56 15.85
CA HIS A 94 -13.06 -10.51 15.55
C HIS A 94 -12.35 -9.53 16.47
N CYS A 95 -11.52 -10.05 17.36
CA CYS A 95 -10.66 -9.24 18.23
C CYS A 95 -9.17 -9.42 17.91
N THR A 96 -8.80 -10.43 17.11
CA THR A 96 -7.43 -10.68 16.65
C THR A 96 -7.00 -9.66 15.61
N GLY A 97 -5.82 -9.08 15.74
CA GLY A 97 -5.22 -8.18 14.75
C GLY A 97 -4.88 -6.79 15.28
N MET A 98 -4.25 -5.98 14.44
CA MET A 98 -3.72 -4.68 14.84
C MET A 98 -4.73 -3.54 15.02
N PRO A 99 -5.94 -3.50 14.41
CA PRO A 99 -6.80 -2.32 14.51
C PRO A 99 -7.14 -1.90 15.94
N ILE A 100 -7.42 -2.86 16.84
CA ILE A 100 -7.74 -2.57 18.25
C ILE A 100 -6.51 -2.00 18.96
N LYS A 101 -5.35 -2.67 18.83
CA LYS A 101 -4.09 -2.26 19.45
C LYS A 101 -3.63 -0.89 18.93
N ALA A 102 -3.73 -0.64 17.63
CA ALA A 102 -3.38 0.64 17.02
C ALA A 102 -4.27 1.79 17.51
N CYS A 103 -5.58 1.57 17.69
CA CYS A 103 -6.48 2.55 18.29
C CYS A 103 -6.14 2.82 19.77
N ALA A 104 -5.85 1.77 20.55
CA ALA A 104 -5.45 1.89 21.94
C ALA A 104 -4.11 2.63 22.12
N ASP A 105 -3.12 2.34 21.27
CA ASP A 105 -1.82 3.02 21.28
C ASP A 105 -1.95 4.48 20.82
N LYS A 106 -2.86 4.77 19.87
CA LYS A 106 -3.18 6.14 19.46
C LYS A 106 -3.79 6.93 20.63
N LEU A 107 -4.72 6.36 21.39
CA LEU A 107 -5.29 6.99 22.59
C LEU A 107 -4.22 7.24 23.66
N THR A 108 -3.36 6.25 23.92
CA THR A 108 -2.24 6.36 24.86
C THR A 108 -1.35 7.56 24.51
N ARG A 109 -0.91 7.64 23.25
CA ARG A 109 -0.08 8.74 22.76
C ARG A 109 -0.78 10.10 22.82
N GLU A 110 -2.08 10.15 22.51
CA GLU A 110 -2.86 11.39 22.59
C GLU A 110 -2.93 11.90 24.03
N MET A 111 -3.13 11.01 25.02
CA MET A 111 -3.10 11.38 26.43
C MET A 111 -1.71 11.82 26.90
N GLU A 112 -0.65 11.12 26.48
CA GLU A 112 0.73 11.48 26.80
C GLU A 112 1.15 12.84 26.20
N SER A 113 0.70 13.12 24.97
CA SER A 113 1.11 14.32 24.23
C SER A 113 0.29 15.56 24.57
N TYR A 114 -1.01 15.39 24.89
CA TYR A 114 -1.95 16.50 25.02
C TYR A 114 -2.66 16.55 26.40
N GLY A 115 -2.35 15.64 27.32
CA GLY A 115 -2.92 15.57 28.66
C GLY A 115 -4.25 14.81 28.74
N PHE A 116 -4.91 14.90 29.90
CA PHE A 116 -6.22 14.28 30.17
C PHE A 116 -7.17 15.28 30.85
N PRO A 117 -8.34 15.61 30.24
CA PRO A 117 -8.69 15.31 28.85
C PRO A 117 -7.74 16.00 27.85
N PRO A 118 -7.47 15.40 26.68
CA PRO A 118 -6.55 15.95 25.68
C PRO A 118 -6.94 17.35 25.20
N LYS A 119 -5.97 18.27 25.17
CA LYS A 119 -6.12 19.60 24.57
C LYS A 119 -5.39 19.68 23.24
N PHE A 120 -6.12 19.48 22.14
CA PHE A 120 -5.54 19.48 20.80
C PHE A 120 -5.29 20.90 20.26
N PRO A 121 -4.26 21.11 19.41
CA PRO A 121 -4.07 22.37 18.69
C PRO A 121 -5.28 22.68 17.79
N SER A 122 -5.68 23.95 17.72
CA SER A 122 -6.73 24.44 16.81
C SER A 122 -6.31 24.24 15.34
N ASP A 123 -7.19 23.67 14.52
CA ASP A 123 -6.87 23.15 13.17
C ASP A 123 -6.48 24.23 12.15
N GLU A 124 -5.35 24.05 11.46
CA GLU A 124 -5.17 24.50 10.07
C GLU A 124 -5.77 23.46 9.10
N PRO A 125 -6.46 23.87 8.02
CA PRO A 125 -7.01 22.96 7.03
C PRO A 125 -5.90 22.31 6.18
N GLN A 126 -5.89 20.97 6.10
CA GLN A 126 -5.03 20.25 5.16
C GLN A 126 -5.73 19.94 3.84
N THR A 127 -4.96 20.06 2.76
CA THR A 127 -5.27 19.79 1.36
C THR A 127 -5.63 18.31 1.10
N PRO A 128 -6.52 18.01 0.15
CA PRO A 128 -6.86 16.63 -0.21
C PRO A 128 -5.65 15.88 -0.77
N THR A 129 -5.45 14.65 -0.32
CA THR A 129 -4.45 13.73 -0.89
C THR A 129 -4.92 13.27 -2.27
N GLU A 130 -4.18 13.59 -3.33
CA GLU A 130 -4.45 13.15 -4.70
C GLU A 130 -4.39 11.61 -4.81
N ILE A 131 -5.43 11.04 -5.42
CA ILE A 131 -5.47 9.62 -5.76
C ILE A 131 -4.59 9.41 -7.00
N VAL A 132 -3.43 8.78 -6.81
CA VAL A 132 -2.52 8.41 -7.90
C VAL A 132 -3.12 7.26 -8.71
N ASN A 133 -3.54 7.54 -9.94
CA ASN A 133 -3.80 6.52 -10.95
C ASN A 133 -2.46 6.13 -11.58
N ASP A 134 -1.94 4.94 -11.26
CA ASP A 134 -0.87 4.32 -12.04
C ASP A 134 -1.28 2.92 -12.51
N LEU A 135 -0.96 2.66 -13.78
CA LEU A 135 -1.22 1.44 -14.52
C LEU A 135 -0.19 0.37 -14.15
N VAL A 136 -0.65 -0.63 -13.41
CA VAL A 136 -0.09 -1.98 -13.41
C VAL A 136 -1.09 -2.83 -14.18
N ILE A 137 -0.63 -3.73 -15.05
CA ILE A 137 -1.50 -4.74 -15.66
C ILE A 137 -2.06 -5.59 -14.51
N LYS A 138 -3.24 -5.20 -14.03
CA LYS A 138 -4.00 -5.88 -12.98
C LYS A 138 -5.09 -6.67 -13.66
N ASP A 139 -5.17 -7.94 -13.30
CA ASP A 139 -6.31 -8.80 -13.54
C ASP A 139 -7.61 -8.08 -13.10
N LYS A 140 -8.61 -8.03 -14.00
CA LYS A 140 -9.83 -7.21 -13.87
C LYS A 140 -10.84 -7.75 -12.82
N SER A 141 -10.39 -8.64 -11.93
CA SER A 141 -11.23 -9.39 -10.99
C SER A 141 -11.28 -8.82 -9.56
N LYS A 142 -10.60 -7.70 -9.25
CA LYS A 142 -10.55 -7.14 -7.87
C LYS A 142 -11.07 -5.70 -7.79
N GLY A 143 -12.13 -5.51 -6.99
CA GLY A 143 -12.88 -4.25 -6.85
C GLY A 143 -12.11 -3.09 -6.21
N LYS A 144 -12.45 -1.86 -6.62
CA LYS A 144 -11.77 -0.58 -6.33
C LYS A 144 -12.13 0.11 -4.98
N LYS A 145 -12.90 -0.50 -4.07
CA LYS A 145 -13.35 0.21 -2.86
C LYS A 145 -12.40 -0.01 -1.69
N SER A 146 -11.46 0.92 -1.51
CA SER A 146 -10.57 0.97 -0.35
C SER A 146 -11.37 1.36 0.92
N LYS A 147 -11.08 0.70 2.05
CA LYS A 147 -11.69 0.97 3.38
C LYS A 147 -11.47 2.41 3.87
N ALA A 148 -10.50 3.14 3.32
CA ALA A 148 -10.14 4.50 3.72
C ALA A 148 -11.29 5.52 3.55
N VAL A 149 -12.12 5.36 2.52
CA VAL A 149 -13.18 6.35 2.21
C VAL A 149 -14.38 6.25 3.18
N ALA A 150 -14.55 5.12 3.88
CA ALA A 150 -15.69 4.90 4.76
C ALA A 150 -15.48 5.39 6.22
N LYS A 151 -14.28 5.87 6.58
CA LYS A 151 -13.92 6.29 7.96
C LYS A 151 -13.80 7.81 8.16
N ALA A 152 -14.19 8.63 7.19
CA ALA A 152 -14.14 10.10 7.33
C ALA A 152 -15.31 10.62 8.19
N GLY A 153 -15.27 10.35 9.50
CA GLY A 153 -15.92 11.21 10.48
C GLY A 153 -15.14 12.52 10.60
N SER A 154 -15.80 13.62 10.99
CA SER A 154 -15.21 14.95 11.17
C SER A 154 -14.13 15.04 12.27
N ALA A 155 -13.87 13.94 12.99
CA ALA A 155 -12.92 13.87 14.10
C ALA A 155 -11.52 13.41 13.64
N LYS A 156 -10.51 14.24 13.90
CA LYS A 156 -9.09 14.01 13.55
C LYS A 156 -8.39 13.07 14.54
N TYR A 157 -8.74 13.19 15.81
CA TYR A 157 -8.12 12.47 16.92
C TYR A 157 -8.96 11.27 17.36
N GLN A 158 -8.30 10.22 17.86
CA GLN A 158 -9.00 9.02 18.33
C GLN A 158 -9.87 9.34 19.54
N TRP A 159 -9.41 10.22 20.43
CA TRP A 159 -10.19 10.71 21.57
C TRP A 159 -11.56 11.27 21.16
N GLN A 160 -11.57 12.14 20.16
CA GLN A 160 -12.80 12.77 19.63
C GLN A 160 -13.75 11.73 19.00
N ILE A 161 -13.21 10.70 18.35
CA ILE A 161 -14.01 9.58 17.83
C ILE A 161 -14.68 8.83 18.99
N MET A 162 -13.97 8.57 20.08
CA MET A 162 -14.54 7.89 21.25
C MET A 162 -15.61 8.74 21.94
N GLN A 163 -15.43 10.06 22.05
CA GLN A 163 -16.46 11.00 22.53
C GLN A 163 -17.71 10.99 21.63
N SER A 164 -17.54 10.88 20.31
CA SER A 164 -18.68 10.80 19.38
C SER A 164 -19.51 9.52 19.54
N LEU A 165 -18.98 8.48 20.20
CA LEU A 165 -19.71 7.28 20.60
C LEU A 165 -20.54 7.49 21.89
N GLY A 166 -20.47 8.67 22.50
CA GLY A 166 -21.18 9.02 23.73
C GLY A 166 -20.46 8.59 25.01
N LEU A 167 -19.15 8.25 24.94
CA LEU A 167 -18.36 7.86 26.10
C LEU A 167 -17.87 9.08 26.87
N ALA A 168 -17.88 9.01 28.20
CA ALA A 168 -17.32 10.04 29.06
C ALA A 168 -15.79 9.97 29.09
N ASP A 169 -15.11 11.09 29.36
CA ASP A 169 -13.64 11.15 29.34
C ASP A 169 -12.97 10.10 30.25
N ASP A 170 -13.52 9.88 31.45
CA ASP A 170 -13.04 8.85 32.39
C ASP A 170 -13.17 7.41 31.85
N GLU A 171 -14.19 7.15 31.03
CA GLU A 171 -14.38 5.85 30.37
C GLU A 171 -13.40 5.69 29.20
N ILE A 172 -13.20 6.75 28.41
CA ILE A 172 -12.31 6.72 27.23
C ILE A 172 -10.88 6.36 27.64
N LYS A 173 -10.41 6.82 28.80
CA LYS A 173 -9.08 6.49 29.33
C LYS A 173 -8.84 4.98 29.42
N LEU A 174 -9.86 4.19 29.74
CA LEU A 174 -9.73 2.73 29.88
C LEU A 174 -9.39 2.04 28.56
N PHE A 175 -9.76 2.65 27.42
CA PHE A 175 -9.48 2.14 26.08
C PHE A 175 -8.00 2.29 25.67
N ALA A 176 -7.15 2.90 26.49
CA ALA A 176 -5.69 2.75 26.33
C ALA A 176 -5.23 1.30 26.52
N ASN A 177 -5.97 0.51 27.30
CA ASN A 177 -5.78 -0.93 27.39
C ASN A 177 -6.61 -1.63 26.29
N SER A 178 -5.94 -2.34 25.37
CA SER A 178 -6.61 -3.07 24.29
C SER A 178 -7.59 -4.13 24.79
N LEU A 179 -7.37 -4.71 25.99
CA LEU A 179 -8.29 -5.70 26.57
C LEU A 179 -9.65 -5.10 26.91
N HIS A 180 -9.71 -3.82 27.30
CA HIS A 180 -10.97 -3.16 27.61
C HIS A 180 -11.91 -3.09 26.40
N TRP A 181 -11.37 -3.07 25.18
CA TRP A 181 -12.16 -3.11 23.95
C TRP A 181 -12.93 -4.43 23.79
N LEU A 182 -12.34 -5.55 24.25
CA LEU A 182 -12.92 -6.88 24.18
C LEU A 182 -14.08 -7.04 25.16
N ASP A 183 -14.06 -6.30 26.26
CA ASP A 183 -15.15 -6.29 27.24
C ASP A 183 -16.27 -5.32 26.84
N HIS A 184 -15.94 -4.26 26.11
CA HIS A 184 -16.89 -3.19 25.79
C HIS A 184 -17.66 -3.43 24.48
N PHE A 185 -16.97 -3.66 23.36
CA PHE A 185 -17.62 -3.66 22.05
C PHE A 185 -18.41 -4.95 21.71
N PRO A 186 -17.93 -6.17 22.03
CA PRO A 186 -18.69 -7.38 21.74
C PRO A 186 -20.08 -7.43 22.40
N PRO A 187 -20.26 -7.09 23.69
CA PRO A 187 -21.61 -7.04 24.28
C PRO A 187 -22.52 -6.00 23.63
N LEU A 188 -21.97 -4.83 23.24
CA LEU A 188 -22.73 -3.83 22.49
C LEU A 188 -23.12 -4.34 21.11
N ALA A 189 -22.25 -5.05 20.41
CA ALA A 189 -22.57 -5.65 19.12
C ALA A 189 -23.69 -6.70 19.25
N VAL A 190 -23.68 -7.53 20.30
CA VAL A 190 -24.79 -8.45 20.60
C VAL A 190 -26.09 -7.67 20.81
N LYS A 191 -26.07 -6.65 21.67
CA LYS A 191 -27.24 -5.79 21.93
C LYS A 191 -27.80 -5.15 20.66
N ASP A 192 -26.93 -4.58 19.83
CA ASP A 192 -27.32 -3.93 18.59
C ASP A 192 -27.91 -4.95 17.60
N LEU A 193 -27.34 -6.15 17.46
CA LEU A 193 -27.87 -7.18 16.57
C LEU A 193 -29.16 -7.83 17.07
N LEU A 194 -29.32 -7.97 18.39
CA LEU A 194 -30.59 -8.36 19.02
C LEU A 194 -31.68 -7.35 18.72
N SER A 195 -31.38 -6.05 18.79
CA SER A 195 -32.35 -4.98 18.49
C SER A 195 -32.81 -4.96 17.02
N ILE A 196 -31.99 -5.49 16.11
CA ILE A 196 -32.36 -5.68 14.69
C ILE A 196 -33.22 -6.95 14.51
N GLY A 197 -33.25 -7.84 15.51
CA GLY A 197 -34.02 -9.08 15.48
C GLY A 197 -33.33 -10.21 14.70
N MET A 198 -32.00 -10.28 14.74
CA MET A 198 -31.22 -11.31 14.03
C MET A 198 -31.57 -12.75 14.46
N HIS A 199 -31.67 -13.66 13.50
CA HIS A 199 -31.98 -15.08 13.73
C HIS A 199 -30.74 -15.89 14.10
N VAL A 200 -30.06 -15.50 15.18
CA VAL A 200 -28.76 -16.05 15.61
C VAL A 200 -28.90 -16.95 16.84
N ASP A 201 -28.12 -18.03 16.88
CA ASP A 201 -27.91 -18.83 18.11
C ASP A 201 -26.78 -18.19 18.94
N TRP A 202 -27.15 -17.35 19.90
CA TRP A 202 -26.22 -16.55 20.71
C TRP A 202 -25.33 -17.38 21.64
N ARG A 203 -25.70 -18.63 21.95
CA ARG A 203 -24.88 -19.56 22.76
C ARG A 203 -23.55 -19.90 22.09
N ARG A 204 -23.46 -19.67 20.77
CA ARG A 204 -22.30 -20.01 19.92
C ARG A 204 -21.44 -18.79 19.60
N THR A 205 -21.64 -17.69 20.32
CA THR A 205 -20.80 -16.50 20.19
C THR A 205 -19.46 -16.68 20.87
N PHE A 206 -18.42 -16.02 20.34
CA PHE A 206 -17.07 -16.06 20.89
C PHE A 206 -16.25 -14.87 20.41
N ILE A 207 -15.18 -14.55 21.13
CA ILE A 207 -14.10 -13.64 20.70
C ILE A 207 -12.88 -14.46 20.25
N THR A 208 -12.02 -13.85 19.43
CA THR A 208 -10.98 -14.58 18.68
C THR A 208 -9.55 -14.51 19.23
N THR A 209 -9.29 -13.73 20.29
CA THR A 209 -7.96 -13.65 20.92
C THR A 209 -7.73 -14.77 21.93
N ASP A 210 -6.52 -14.83 22.48
CA ASP A 210 -6.13 -15.70 23.59
C ASP A 210 -6.92 -15.46 24.89
N ALA A 211 -7.60 -14.32 25.01
CA ALA A 211 -8.61 -14.10 26.05
C ALA A 211 -9.75 -15.13 26.04
N ASN A 212 -9.98 -15.81 24.91
CA ASN A 212 -10.85 -16.97 24.83
C ASN A 212 -10.02 -18.27 24.72
N PRO A 213 -9.89 -19.05 25.82
CA PRO A 213 -9.03 -20.23 25.83
C PRO A 213 -9.52 -21.35 24.89
N PHE A 214 -10.83 -21.43 24.61
CA PHE A 214 -11.38 -22.45 23.72
C PHE A 214 -11.02 -22.17 22.27
N PHE A 215 -11.16 -20.90 21.84
CA PHE A 215 -10.81 -20.51 20.48
C PHE A 215 -9.28 -20.49 20.28
N ASP A 216 -8.51 -20.09 21.28
CA ASP A 216 -7.04 -20.21 21.25
C ASP A 216 -6.60 -21.67 21.05
N SER A 217 -7.17 -22.60 21.81
CA SER A 217 -6.91 -24.04 21.66
C SER A 217 -7.27 -24.55 20.26
N PHE A 218 -8.41 -24.11 19.70
CA PHE A 218 -8.81 -24.42 18.34
C PHE A 218 -7.82 -23.91 17.29
N VAL A 219 -7.36 -22.66 17.42
CA VAL A 219 -6.36 -22.06 16.51
C VAL A 219 -5.01 -22.78 16.64
N ARG A 220 -4.56 -23.10 17.86
CA ARG A 220 -3.34 -23.90 18.08
C ARG A 220 -3.41 -25.25 17.38
N TRP A 221 -4.52 -25.97 17.55
CA TRP A 221 -4.76 -27.23 16.83
C TRP A 221 -4.64 -27.04 15.31
N GLN A 222 -5.27 -26.00 14.75
CA GLN A 222 -5.21 -25.69 13.33
C GLN A 222 -3.76 -25.45 12.86
N PHE A 223 -3.00 -24.61 13.56
CA PHE A 223 -1.61 -24.28 13.20
C PHE A 223 -0.69 -25.50 13.33
N LEU A 224 -0.88 -26.36 14.34
CA LEU A 224 -0.16 -27.62 14.46
C LEU A 224 -0.44 -28.53 13.24
N ARG A 225 -1.70 -28.67 12.82
CA ARG A 225 -2.07 -29.45 11.63
C ARG A 225 -1.51 -28.85 10.34
N LEU A 226 -1.48 -27.53 10.20
CA LEU A 226 -0.88 -26.85 9.05
C LEU A 226 0.63 -27.08 9.00
N ARG A 227 1.32 -27.04 10.15
CA ARG A 227 2.73 -27.37 10.26
C ARG A 227 3.00 -28.83 9.91
N ASP A 228 2.22 -29.77 10.45
CA ASP A 228 2.36 -31.21 10.18
C ASP A 228 2.17 -31.53 8.69
N LYS A 229 1.34 -30.75 7.98
CA LYS A 229 1.13 -30.82 6.52
C LYS A 229 2.09 -29.93 5.72
N ALA A 230 3.15 -29.43 6.33
CA ALA A 230 4.18 -28.58 5.73
C ALA A 230 3.64 -27.31 5.03
N LYS A 231 2.51 -26.76 5.50
CA LYS A 231 1.92 -25.51 5.00
C LYS A 231 2.46 -24.26 5.70
N ILE A 232 3.09 -24.43 6.87
CA ILE A 232 3.83 -23.38 7.56
C ILE A 232 5.32 -23.55 7.25
N LYS A 233 5.96 -22.47 6.80
CA LYS A 233 7.39 -22.41 6.49
C LYS A 233 8.02 -21.26 7.26
N TYR A 234 9.29 -21.42 7.61
CA TYR A 234 10.11 -20.38 8.22
C TYR A 234 11.24 -20.01 7.26
N GLY A 235 11.52 -18.72 7.13
CA GLY A 235 12.61 -18.21 6.29
C GLY A 235 12.51 -16.70 6.08
N LYS A 236 13.63 -16.07 5.71
CA LYS A 236 13.69 -14.65 5.37
C LYS A 236 12.98 -14.41 4.04
N ARG A 237 11.99 -13.52 4.01
CA ARG A 237 11.14 -13.23 2.85
C ARG A 237 10.86 -11.73 2.77
N TYR A 238 10.68 -11.24 1.55
CA TYR A 238 10.21 -9.87 1.33
C TYR A 238 8.73 -9.75 1.67
N THR A 239 8.39 -8.67 2.34
CA THR A 239 7.02 -8.34 2.71
C THR A 239 6.90 -6.82 2.87
N VAL A 240 5.69 -6.29 2.75
CA VAL A 240 5.43 -4.92 3.19
C VAL A 240 5.59 -4.89 4.70
N PHE A 241 6.40 -3.97 5.21
CA PHE A 241 6.82 -3.92 6.60
C PHE A 241 6.54 -2.55 7.17
N SER A 242 6.09 -2.48 8.43
CA SER A 242 5.93 -1.22 9.15
C SER A 242 7.10 -1.05 10.11
N PRO A 243 8.04 -0.12 9.84
CA PRO A 243 9.11 0.23 10.77
C PRO A 243 8.62 0.58 12.18
N ARG A 244 7.44 1.19 12.27
CA ARG A 244 6.86 1.64 13.54
C ARG A 244 6.30 0.48 14.35
N ASP A 245 5.62 -0.46 13.69
CA ASP A 245 5.04 -1.63 14.34
C ASP A 245 6.05 -2.78 14.46
N ASN A 246 7.22 -2.62 13.82
CA ASN A 246 8.31 -3.58 13.74
C ASN A 246 7.85 -5.00 13.32
N GLN A 247 6.91 -5.07 12.37
CA GLN A 247 6.36 -6.33 11.88
C GLN A 247 5.83 -6.19 10.44
N PRO A 248 5.55 -7.32 9.75
CA PRO A 248 4.88 -7.29 8.45
C PRO A 248 3.52 -6.57 8.52
N CYS A 249 3.28 -5.62 7.63
CA CYS A 249 2.03 -4.86 7.52
C CYS A 249 1.14 -5.47 6.44
N MET A 250 0.26 -6.38 6.86
CA MET A 250 -0.66 -7.09 5.98
C MET A 250 -1.88 -6.22 5.63
N ASP A 251 -2.69 -6.67 4.68
CA ASP A 251 -3.80 -5.88 4.12
C ASP A 251 -4.77 -5.30 5.17
N HIS A 252 -5.04 -6.05 6.24
CA HIS A 252 -5.97 -5.61 7.28
C HIS A 252 -5.35 -4.66 8.33
N ASP A 253 -4.02 -4.52 8.33
CA ASP A 253 -3.29 -3.60 9.21
C ASP A 253 -3.04 -2.24 8.55
N ARG A 254 -3.44 -2.08 7.28
CA ARG A 254 -3.18 -0.88 6.48
C ARG A 254 -4.29 0.16 6.58
N SER A 255 -3.88 1.42 6.58
CA SER A 255 -4.78 2.56 6.35
C SER A 255 -5.00 2.85 4.86
N THR A 256 -4.00 2.58 4.00
CA THR A 256 -4.03 2.80 2.55
C THR A 256 -3.30 1.68 1.81
N GLY A 257 -3.62 1.49 0.52
CA GLY A 257 -2.92 0.52 -0.33
C GLY A 257 -3.22 -0.96 -0.03
N GLU A 258 -4.47 -1.31 0.27
CA GLU A 258 -4.92 -2.71 0.38
C GLU A 258 -4.63 -3.46 -0.93
N GLY A 259 -3.97 -4.63 -0.84
CA GLY A 259 -3.55 -5.44 -1.97
C GLY A 259 -2.25 -5.01 -2.66
N VAL A 260 -1.54 -4.02 -2.13
CA VAL A 260 -0.19 -3.64 -2.63
C VAL A 260 0.86 -4.61 -2.09
N GLY A 261 1.65 -5.23 -2.98
CA GLY A 261 2.77 -6.09 -2.61
C GLY A 261 4.13 -5.40 -2.79
N PRO A 262 5.23 -6.04 -2.36
CA PRO A 262 6.58 -5.65 -2.78
C PRO A 262 6.68 -5.67 -4.32
N GLN A 263 7.38 -4.69 -4.87
CA GLN A 263 7.71 -4.63 -6.30
C GLN A 263 9.23 -4.67 -6.44
N GLU A 264 9.72 -5.61 -7.23
CA GLU A 264 11.14 -5.78 -7.48
C GLU A 264 11.66 -4.77 -8.51
N TYR A 265 12.87 -4.27 -8.26
CA TYR A 265 13.63 -3.42 -9.17
C TYR A 265 15.07 -3.95 -9.26
N THR A 266 15.67 -3.86 -10.44
CA THR A 266 17.12 -4.02 -10.55
C THR A 266 17.79 -2.72 -10.14
N LEU A 267 18.72 -2.79 -9.20
CA LEU A 267 19.48 -1.64 -8.71
C LEU A 267 20.83 -1.54 -9.44
N ILE A 268 20.97 -0.53 -10.29
CA ILE A 268 22.17 -0.30 -11.10
C ILE A 268 23.14 0.60 -10.32
N LYS A 269 24.34 0.09 -10.05
CA LYS A 269 25.42 0.81 -9.40
C LYS A 269 26.28 1.55 -10.44
N MET A 270 26.13 2.86 -10.54
CA MET A 270 26.96 3.71 -11.40
C MET A 270 28.08 4.33 -10.56
N LYS A 271 29.33 3.95 -10.82
CA LYS A 271 30.48 4.38 -10.03
C LYS A 271 30.82 5.84 -10.32
N LEU A 272 30.94 6.65 -9.28
CA LEU A 272 31.38 8.04 -9.40
C LEU A 272 32.88 8.09 -9.73
N LEU A 273 33.23 8.85 -10.77
CA LEU A 273 34.60 9.06 -11.22
C LEU A 273 35.14 10.40 -10.71
N GLU A 274 36.45 10.46 -10.52
CA GLU A 274 37.12 11.71 -10.18
C GLU A 274 37.15 12.69 -11.37
N PRO A 275 37.12 14.01 -11.12
CA PRO A 275 37.09 14.67 -9.82
C PRO A 275 35.69 14.66 -9.17
N TYR A 276 35.64 14.41 -7.86
CA TYR A 276 34.37 14.43 -7.11
C TYR A 276 33.86 15.87 -6.89
N PRO A 277 32.53 16.09 -6.89
CA PRO A 277 31.96 17.39 -6.58
C PRO A 277 32.29 17.78 -5.13
N ASN A 278 32.27 19.09 -4.83
CA ASN A 278 32.77 19.64 -3.58
C ASN A 278 32.29 18.91 -2.32
N LYS A 279 31.01 18.55 -2.23
CA LYS A 279 30.44 17.83 -1.08
C LYS A 279 30.88 16.37 -0.96
N LEU A 280 31.30 15.75 -2.05
CA LEU A 280 31.75 14.35 -2.06
C LEU A 280 33.28 14.22 -1.99
N ARG A 281 34.05 15.32 -2.03
CA ARG A 281 35.53 15.28 -1.95
C ARG A 281 36.08 14.55 -0.72
N GLY A 282 35.36 14.58 0.41
CA GLY A 282 35.76 13.83 1.61
C GLY A 282 35.73 12.31 1.45
N LEU A 283 35.13 11.81 0.36
CA LEU A 283 35.00 10.40 0.02
C LEU A 283 35.97 9.97 -1.09
N THR A 284 36.91 10.83 -1.49
CA THR A 284 37.95 10.48 -2.48
C THR A 284 38.69 9.22 -2.04
N GLY A 285 38.88 8.28 -2.98
CA GLY A 285 39.44 6.95 -2.70
C GLY A 285 38.43 5.90 -2.20
N GLN A 286 37.19 6.28 -1.87
CA GLN A 286 36.12 5.32 -1.55
C GLN A 286 35.28 4.97 -2.79
N PRO A 287 34.72 3.75 -2.86
CA PRO A 287 33.82 3.37 -3.94
C PRO A 287 32.43 4.00 -3.72
N VAL A 288 32.21 5.16 -4.36
CA VAL A 288 30.93 5.88 -4.34
C VAL A 288 30.08 5.50 -5.54
N PHE A 289 28.81 5.14 -5.33
CA PHE A 289 27.86 4.74 -6.36
C PHE A 289 26.57 5.56 -6.30
N LEU A 290 26.17 6.09 -7.45
CA LEU A 290 24.79 6.51 -7.68
C LEU A 290 23.98 5.27 -8.02
N VAL A 291 22.96 4.98 -7.21
CA VAL A 291 22.19 3.74 -7.35
C VAL A 291 20.83 4.01 -7.98
N ALA A 292 20.65 3.56 -9.22
CA ALA A 292 19.45 3.80 -10.01
C ALA A 292 18.55 2.56 -10.06
N ALA A 293 17.25 2.74 -9.84
CA ALA A 293 16.28 1.64 -9.94
C ALA A 293 15.76 1.52 -11.38
N THR A 294 15.77 0.32 -11.95
CA THR A 294 15.17 0.04 -13.26
C THR A 294 14.30 -1.21 -13.23
N LEU A 295 13.24 -1.20 -14.05
CA LEU A 295 12.40 -2.38 -14.35
C LEU A 295 12.79 -3.03 -15.67
N ARG A 296 13.83 -2.52 -16.35
CA ARG A 296 14.28 -2.96 -17.67
C ARG A 296 15.79 -3.12 -17.69
N PRO A 297 16.35 -4.10 -16.95
CA PRO A 297 17.80 -4.30 -16.92
C PRO A 297 18.39 -4.64 -18.29
N GLU A 298 17.59 -5.19 -19.20
CA GLU A 298 18.00 -5.50 -20.58
C GLU A 298 18.42 -4.26 -21.37
N THR A 299 17.95 -3.06 -20.98
CA THR A 299 18.22 -1.82 -21.72
C THR A 299 19.52 -1.14 -21.33
N MET A 300 20.25 -1.65 -20.33
CA MET A 300 21.43 -0.97 -19.77
C MET A 300 22.62 -0.83 -20.76
N TYR A 301 22.58 -1.52 -21.89
CA TYR A 301 23.52 -1.31 -23.00
C TYR A 301 23.32 0.02 -23.73
N GLY A 302 22.16 0.67 -23.58
CA GLY A 302 21.83 1.91 -24.28
C GLY A 302 22.04 3.18 -23.45
N GLN A 303 22.81 3.10 -22.37
CA GLN A 303 22.98 4.20 -21.42
C GLN A 303 23.80 5.35 -22.00
N THR A 304 23.23 6.56 -22.00
CA THR A 304 23.91 7.80 -22.44
C THR A 304 24.30 8.71 -21.28
N ASN A 305 23.51 8.71 -20.20
CA ASN A 305 23.69 9.59 -19.04
C ASN A 305 22.91 9.04 -17.83
N CYS A 306 23.00 9.74 -16.70
CA CYS A 306 22.22 9.50 -15.49
C CYS A 306 21.35 10.73 -15.22
N TRP A 307 20.09 10.53 -14.87
CA TRP A 307 19.17 11.62 -14.54
C TRP A 307 19.06 11.82 -13.03
N LEU A 308 19.09 13.09 -12.64
CA LEU A 308 18.83 13.55 -11.27
C LEU A 308 17.86 14.73 -11.33
N HIS A 309 17.02 14.86 -10.30
CA HIS A 309 16.27 16.09 -10.11
C HIS A 309 17.16 17.10 -9.39
N PRO A 310 17.34 18.34 -9.90
CA PRO A 310 18.25 19.32 -9.30
C PRO A 310 17.88 19.67 -7.84
N ASP A 311 16.58 19.74 -7.54
CA ASP A 311 16.10 20.17 -6.22
C ASP A 311 15.90 19.02 -5.21
N ILE A 312 16.00 17.75 -5.63
CA ILE A 312 15.83 16.63 -4.69
C ILE A 312 17.06 16.52 -3.79
N ARG A 313 16.82 16.23 -2.52
CA ARG A 313 17.86 15.95 -1.52
C ARG A 313 18.17 14.46 -1.50
N TYR A 314 19.41 14.11 -1.85
CA TYR A 314 19.91 12.75 -1.84
C TYR A 314 20.69 12.47 -0.55
N ALA A 315 20.40 11.34 0.08
CA ALA A 315 21.13 10.81 1.22
C ALA A 315 22.38 10.07 0.73
N VAL A 316 23.48 10.31 1.42
CA VAL A 316 24.75 9.61 1.23
C VAL A 316 24.99 8.73 2.45
N PHE A 317 25.09 7.41 2.27
CA PHE A 317 25.19 6.46 3.37
C PHE A 317 26.13 5.29 3.04
N LEU A 318 26.70 4.68 4.08
CA LEU A 318 27.60 3.54 3.97
C LEU A 318 26.80 2.23 3.97
N THR A 319 27.15 1.32 3.07
CA THR A 319 26.57 -0.03 3.00
C THR A 319 27.36 -1.02 3.85
N VAL A 320 26.78 -2.20 4.08
CA VAL A 320 27.43 -3.34 4.75
C VAL A 320 28.73 -3.77 4.05
N ASP A 321 28.82 -3.57 2.74
CA ASP A 321 29.99 -3.90 1.91
C ASP A 321 31.06 -2.79 1.90
N LYS A 322 30.92 -1.78 2.76
CA LYS A 322 31.81 -0.61 2.86
C LYS A 322 31.85 0.24 1.58
N GLU A 323 30.74 0.25 0.83
CA GLU A 323 30.53 1.13 -0.32
C GLU A 323 29.66 2.32 0.08
N VAL A 324 29.78 3.43 -0.63
CA VAL A 324 28.94 4.60 -0.37
C VAL A 324 27.86 4.70 -1.43
N PHE A 325 26.60 4.64 -1.02
CA PHE A 325 25.45 4.77 -1.92
C PHE A 325 24.84 6.17 -1.85
N VAL A 326 24.39 6.66 -3.00
CA VAL A 326 23.70 7.94 -3.16
C VAL A 326 22.32 7.70 -3.77
N CYS A 327 21.27 8.00 -3.01
CA CYS A 327 19.87 7.89 -3.41
C CYS A 327 18.95 8.74 -2.51
N THR A 328 17.64 8.74 -2.72
CA THR A 328 16.71 9.42 -1.80
C THR A 328 16.69 8.73 -0.44
N GLU A 329 16.42 9.51 0.63
CA GLU A 329 16.35 8.98 2.00
C GLU A 329 15.31 7.87 2.15
N ARG A 330 14.16 7.99 1.47
CA ARG A 330 13.13 6.94 1.44
C ARG A 330 13.68 5.62 0.90
N SER A 331 14.45 5.68 -0.20
CA SER A 331 15.01 4.47 -0.79
C SER A 331 16.14 3.88 0.05
N ALA A 332 16.98 4.72 0.66
CA ALA A 332 18.00 4.28 1.62
C ALA A 332 17.36 3.59 2.84
N ARG A 333 16.23 4.12 3.34
CA ARG A 333 15.47 3.47 4.41
C ARG A 333 14.92 2.11 3.98
N ASN A 334 14.39 1.98 2.76
CA ASN A 334 13.96 0.67 2.26
C ASN A 334 15.13 -0.33 2.20
N MET A 335 16.30 0.12 1.74
CA MET A 335 17.52 -0.69 1.69
C MET A 335 17.99 -1.13 3.09
N ALA A 336 17.86 -0.26 4.10
CA ALA A 336 18.19 -0.60 5.49
C ALA A 336 17.37 -1.80 6.02
N TYR A 337 16.08 -1.88 5.67
CA TYR A 337 15.21 -3.04 5.99
C TYR A 337 15.39 -4.24 5.05
N GLN A 338 16.29 -4.15 4.08
CA GLN A 338 16.61 -5.22 3.14
C GLN A 338 18.02 -5.79 3.38
N GLY A 339 18.72 -5.31 4.42
CA GLY A 339 20.06 -5.78 4.78
C GLY A 339 21.20 -5.14 3.99
N PHE A 340 20.99 -3.94 3.42
CA PHE A 340 22.07 -3.19 2.77
C PHE A 340 22.93 -2.39 3.75
N THR A 341 22.43 -2.12 4.96
CA THR A 341 23.13 -1.44 6.05
C THR A 341 23.71 -2.46 7.03
N PRO A 342 24.73 -2.09 7.83
CA PRO A 342 25.32 -2.99 8.83
C PRO A 342 24.30 -3.53 9.84
N ASP A 343 23.39 -2.66 10.30
CA ASP A 343 22.32 -3.00 11.22
C ASP A 343 20.95 -2.90 10.52
N ASP A 344 20.09 -3.91 10.75
CA ASP A 344 18.78 -4.04 10.09
C ASP A 344 17.85 -2.88 10.49
N GLY A 345 17.32 -2.18 9.49
CA GLY A 345 16.42 -1.05 9.69
C GLY A 345 17.07 0.24 10.21
N VAL A 346 18.39 0.24 10.48
CA VAL A 346 19.13 1.42 10.91
C VAL A 346 19.75 2.11 9.70
N LEU A 347 19.41 3.38 9.51
CA LEU A 347 19.97 4.22 8.45
C LEU A 347 20.81 5.35 9.07
N GLU A 348 22.13 5.24 8.94
CA GLU A 348 23.06 6.31 9.28
C GLU A 348 23.42 7.12 8.03
N VAL A 349 22.77 8.26 7.86
CA VAL A 349 23.09 9.19 6.76
C VAL A 349 24.34 9.98 7.14
N MET A 350 25.40 9.88 6.34
CA MET A 350 26.65 10.62 6.56
C MET A 350 26.42 12.12 6.36
N PHE A 351 25.76 12.48 5.26
CA PHE A 351 25.34 13.83 4.92
C PHE A 351 24.37 13.80 3.74
N TYR A 352 23.85 14.97 3.38
CA TYR A 352 22.96 15.15 2.23
C TYR A 352 23.59 16.02 1.14
N VAL A 353 23.28 15.68 -0.10
CA VAL A 353 23.68 16.41 -1.31
C VAL A 353 22.45 16.66 -2.18
N THR A 354 22.32 17.85 -2.77
CA THR A 354 21.23 18.11 -3.72
C THR A 354 21.60 17.59 -5.10
N GLY A 355 20.61 17.29 -5.94
CA GLY A 355 20.89 16.90 -7.32
C GLY A 355 21.73 17.94 -8.07
N GLN A 356 21.48 19.23 -7.80
CA GLN A 356 22.22 20.34 -8.40
C GLN A 356 23.73 20.28 -8.11
N GLU A 357 24.10 19.91 -6.88
CA GLU A 357 25.51 19.79 -6.47
C GLU A 357 26.21 18.60 -7.13
N MET A 358 25.46 17.68 -7.74
CA MET A 358 25.97 16.52 -8.44
C MET A 358 25.87 16.63 -9.96
N MET A 359 25.45 17.76 -10.53
CA MET A 359 25.35 17.91 -11.99
C MET A 359 26.72 17.86 -12.68
N GLY A 360 26.81 17.18 -13.82
CA GLY A 360 28.04 17.08 -14.61
C GLY A 360 29.11 16.14 -14.03
N CYS A 361 28.78 15.33 -13.02
CA CYS A 361 29.69 14.32 -12.49
C CYS A 361 29.88 13.17 -13.47
N GLY A 362 31.13 12.75 -13.69
CA GLY A 362 31.45 11.58 -14.50
C GLY A 362 31.11 10.29 -13.77
N LEU A 363 30.48 9.35 -14.49
CA LEU A 363 30.07 8.05 -13.98
C LEU A 363 30.55 6.94 -14.91
N GLN A 364 30.97 5.82 -14.31
CA GLN A 364 31.12 4.56 -15.01
C GLN A 364 29.87 3.72 -14.78
N ALA A 365 29.11 3.46 -15.84
CA ALA A 365 27.86 2.71 -15.79
C ALA A 365 28.04 1.27 -16.29
N PRO A 366 27.44 0.26 -15.63
CA PRO A 366 27.50 -1.12 -16.08
C PRO A 366 26.92 -1.29 -17.48
N ASN A 367 27.57 -2.08 -18.34
CA ASN A 367 27.15 -2.41 -19.71
C ASN A 367 27.04 -1.24 -20.71
N SER A 368 27.28 0.01 -20.30
CA SER A 368 27.31 1.14 -21.24
C SER A 368 28.50 1.00 -22.20
N PRO A 369 28.33 1.24 -23.51
CA PRO A 369 29.44 1.34 -24.45
C PRO A 369 30.25 2.63 -24.24
N ASN A 370 29.68 3.62 -23.56
CA ASN A 370 30.37 4.85 -23.21
C ASN A 370 31.24 4.60 -21.96
N PRO A 371 32.56 4.87 -22.03
CA PRO A 371 33.44 4.66 -20.87
C PRO A 371 33.09 5.60 -19.71
N ILE A 372 32.56 6.78 -20.02
CA ILE A 372 32.11 7.80 -19.08
C ILE A 372 30.76 8.32 -19.56
N ILE A 373 29.79 8.38 -18.65
CA ILE A 373 28.53 9.09 -18.81
C ILE A 373 28.41 10.16 -17.73
N TYR A 374 27.47 11.10 -17.86
CA TYR A 374 27.35 12.22 -16.91
C TYR A 374 26.00 12.27 -16.21
N THR A 375 25.97 12.85 -15.02
CA THR A 375 24.72 13.25 -14.34
C THR A 375 24.13 14.50 -14.98
N LEU A 376 22.87 14.44 -15.38
CA LEU A 376 22.15 15.50 -16.08
C LEU A 376 20.79 15.78 -15.42
N PRO A 377 20.22 17.00 -15.58
CA PRO A 377 18.98 17.39 -14.93
C PRO A 377 17.74 16.83 -15.64
N MET A 378 16.80 16.29 -14.88
CA MET A 378 15.47 15.89 -15.34
C MET A 378 14.41 16.33 -14.32
N LEU A 379 13.46 17.16 -14.75
CA LEU A 379 12.51 17.84 -13.85
C LEU A 379 11.26 17.01 -13.52
N SER A 380 11.07 15.89 -14.21
CA SER A 380 9.91 15.00 -14.02
C SER A 380 10.15 13.88 -13.01
N ILE A 381 11.38 13.75 -12.48
CA ILE A 381 11.72 12.75 -11.46
C ILE A 381 10.99 13.06 -10.16
N LYS A 382 10.35 12.03 -9.59
CA LYS A 382 9.68 12.11 -8.29
C LYS A 382 10.52 11.48 -7.20
N GLU A 383 10.55 12.10 -6.02
CA GLU A 383 11.29 11.60 -4.84
C GLU A 383 10.69 10.32 -4.26
N ASP A 384 9.39 10.09 -4.49
CA ASP A 384 8.62 8.95 -3.98
C ASP A 384 8.62 7.72 -4.91
N LYS A 385 9.45 7.69 -5.95
CA LYS A 385 9.57 6.54 -6.86
C LYS A 385 11.02 6.11 -7.07
N GLY A 386 11.25 4.79 -7.03
CA GLY A 386 12.59 4.21 -7.16
C GLY A 386 13.56 4.77 -6.12
N THR A 387 14.72 5.22 -6.60
CA THR A 387 15.80 5.81 -5.78
C THR A 387 15.97 7.31 -5.97
N GLY A 388 15.13 7.95 -6.79
CA GLY A 388 15.33 9.33 -7.28
C GLY A 388 16.52 9.49 -8.24
N VAL A 389 17.25 8.42 -8.54
CA VAL A 389 18.30 8.35 -9.56
C VAL A 389 17.77 7.48 -10.70
N VAL A 390 17.82 7.97 -11.94
CA VAL A 390 17.24 7.26 -13.09
C VAL A 390 18.31 7.07 -14.17
N THR A 391 18.39 5.88 -14.74
CA THR A 391 19.26 5.58 -15.90
C THR A 391 18.68 6.19 -17.16
N SER A 392 19.49 6.80 -18.02
CA SER A 392 19.02 7.34 -19.31
C SER A 392 19.27 6.37 -20.45
N VAL A 393 18.20 5.81 -21.03
CA VAL A 393 18.26 4.95 -22.22
C VAL A 393 17.38 5.55 -23.33
N PRO A 394 17.85 6.61 -24.01
CA PRO A 394 17.04 7.40 -24.93
C PRO A 394 16.66 6.68 -26.24
N SER A 395 17.19 5.47 -26.49
CA SER A 395 16.73 4.63 -27.61
C SER A 395 15.36 3.99 -27.36
N ASP A 396 15.01 3.72 -26.09
CA ASP A 396 13.88 2.86 -25.69
C ASP A 396 13.01 3.47 -24.59
N SER A 397 13.34 4.68 -24.13
CA SER A 397 12.58 5.46 -23.15
C SER A 397 12.26 6.86 -23.71
N PRO A 398 10.98 7.14 -24.04
CA PRO A 398 10.58 8.46 -24.57
C PRO A 398 10.90 9.63 -23.63
N ASP A 399 10.76 9.42 -22.31
CA ASP A 399 11.10 10.42 -21.30
C ASP A 399 12.59 10.81 -21.37
N ASP A 400 13.47 9.81 -21.52
CA ASP A 400 14.92 10.00 -21.58
C ASP A 400 15.32 10.73 -22.87
N TYR A 401 14.73 10.33 -24.01
CA TYR A 401 14.98 11.00 -25.28
C TYR A 401 14.54 12.47 -25.25
N ALA A 402 13.34 12.75 -24.71
CA ALA A 402 12.83 14.10 -24.58
C ALA A 402 13.73 14.99 -23.73
N ALA A 403 14.15 14.51 -22.54
CA ALA A 403 15.04 15.24 -21.64
C ALA A 403 16.42 15.49 -22.26
N LEU A 404 16.99 14.49 -22.95
CA LEU A 404 18.26 14.64 -23.66
C LEU A 404 18.14 15.67 -24.80
N MET A 405 17.07 15.63 -25.57
CA MET A 405 16.83 16.57 -26.66
C MET A 405 16.62 18.00 -26.18
N ASP A 406 15.96 18.20 -25.03
CA ASP A 406 15.86 19.51 -24.39
C ASP A 406 17.23 20.10 -24.07
N LEU A 407 18.13 19.30 -23.49
CA LEU A 407 19.51 19.72 -23.19
C LEU A 407 20.31 20.03 -24.46
N LYS A 408 20.18 19.20 -25.50
CA LYS A 408 20.85 19.46 -26.80
C LYS A 408 20.35 20.77 -27.44
N LYS A 409 19.03 20.98 -27.48
CA LYS A 409 18.40 22.12 -28.18
C LYS A 409 18.50 23.44 -27.43
N LYS A 410 18.59 23.44 -26.10
CA LYS A 410 18.50 24.66 -25.27
C LYS A 410 19.82 24.92 -24.52
N PRO A 411 20.80 25.63 -25.13
CA PRO A 411 22.02 26.06 -24.43
C PRO A 411 21.77 26.78 -23.10
N PRO A 412 20.76 27.67 -22.96
CA PRO A 412 20.46 28.30 -21.66
C PRO A 412 20.09 27.30 -20.56
N PHE A 413 19.49 26.16 -20.93
CA PHE A 413 19.14 25.11 -19.98
C PHE A 413 20.39 24.38 -19.46
N ARG A 414 21.37 24.11 -20.34
CA ARG A 414 22.70 23.61 -19.94
C ARG A 414 23.43 24.57 -19.00
N GLN A 415 23.46 25.85 -19.37
CA GLN A 415 24.11 26.91 -18.57
C GLN A 415 23.49 27.06 -17.18
N LYS A 416 22.16 27.02 -17.08
CA LYS A 416 21.43 27.10 -15.80
C LYS A 416 21.91 26.07 -14.79
N TYR A 417 22.25 24.87 -15.24
CA TYR A 417 22.62 23.75 -14.37
C TYR A 417 24.13 23.45 -14.36
N GLY A 418 24.95 24.28 -15.01
CA GLY A 418 26.40 24.10 -15.05
C GLY A 418 26.86 22.90 -15.88
N VAL A 419 26.02 22.43 -16.82
CA VAL A 419 26.33 21.30 -17.69
C VAL A 419 27.04 21.82 -18.94
N THR A 420 28.15 21.19 -19.32
CA THR A 420 28.95 21.57 -20.51
C THR A 420 28.51 20.82 -21.76
N ASP A 421 28.95 21.30 -22.92
CA ASP A 421 28.61 20.72 -24.22
C ASP A 421 29.16 19.30 -24.39
N GLU A 422 30.36 19.04 -23.85
CA GLU A 422 31.01 17.72 -23.87
C GLU A 422 30.21 16.65 -23.11
N MET A 423 29.43 17.06 -22.10
CA MET A 423 28.62 16.17 -21.28
C MET A 423 27.31 15.75 -21.96
N VAL A 424 26.93 16.38 -23.08
CA VAL A 424 25.60 16.20 -23.71
C VAL A 424 25.68 15.95 -25.21
N LEU A 425 26.37 16.81 -25.95
CA LEU A 425 26.31 16.81 -27.41
C LEU A 425 26.85 15.53 -28.06
N PRO A 426 27.97 14.93 -27.58
CA PRO A 426 28.52 13.70 -28.16
C PRO A 426 27.61 12.47 -27.97
N PHE A 427 26.72 12.48 -26.98
CA PHE A 427 25.92 11.31 -26.63
C PHE A 427 24.66 11.23 -27.48
N SER A 428 24.58 10.23 -28.35
CA SER A 428 23.40 9.95 -29.17
C SER A 428 22.72 8.65 -28.73
N PRO A 429 21.41 8.46 -29.00
CA PRO A 429 20.73 7.20 -28.71
C PRO A 429 21.45 5.99 -29.31
N ILE A 430 21.63 4.94 -28.51
CA ILE A 430 22.34 3.72 -28.90
C ILE A 430 21.30 2.65 -29.24
N PRO A 431 21.30 2.09 -30.45
CA PRO A 431 20.34 1.05 -30.82
C PRO A 431 20.62 -0.25 -30.04
N ILE A 432 19.62 -0.75 -29.32
CA ILE A 432 19.77 -1.94 -28.46
C ILE A 432 18.65 -2.98 -28.63
N ILE A 433 17.44 -2.56 -29.00
CA ILE A 433 16.30 -3.44 -29.20
C ILE A 433 15.69 -3.06 -30.55
N ASP A 434 15.53 -4.05 -31.42
CA ASP A 434 14.79 -3.89 -32.66
C ASP A 434 13.32 -4.28 -32.42
N VAL A 435 12.41 -3.34 -32.65
CA VAL A 435 10.97 -3.58 -32.57
C VAL A 435 10.42 -3.46 -33.99
N PRO A 436 9.78 -4.50 -34.56
CA PRO A 436 9.36 -4.50 -35.97
C PRO A 436 8.59 -3.25 -36.43
N ASP A 437 7.73 -2.70 -35.58
CA ASP A 437 6.91 -1.53 -35.89
C ASP A 437 7.64 -0.19 -35.77
N PHE A 438 8.75 -0.13 -35.01
CA PHE A 438 9.41 1.12 -34.63
C PHE A 438 10.91 1.19 -35.00
N GLY A 439 11.51 0.06 -35.38
CA GLY A 439 12.94 -0.10 -35.63
C GLY A 439 13.79 -0.15 -34.35
N THR A 440 15.09 0.13 -34.52
CA THR A 440 16.12 0.01 -33.48
C THR A 440 16.21 1.18 -32.51
N LEU A 441 15.47 2.27 -32.78
CA LEU A 441 15.38 3.48 -31.95
C LEU A 441 13.92 3.78 -31.63
N SER A 442 13.25 2.84 -30.96
CA SER A 442 11.81 2.86 -30.73
C SER A 442 11.30 4.15 -30.09
N ALA A 443 11.99 4.67 -29.08
CA ALA A 443 11.61 5.91 -28.41
C ALA A 443 11.70 7.13 -29.33
N VAL A 444 12.73 7.18 -30.18
CA VAL A 444 12.93 8.26 -31.17
C VAL A 444 11.80 8.25 -32.20
N THR A 445 11.52 7.08 -32.79
CA THR A 445 10.45 6.91 -33.78
C THR A 445 9.09 7.32 -33.23
N VAL A 446 8.75 6.89 -32.01
CA VAL A 446 7.46 7.22 -31.39
C VAL A 446 7.40 8.69 -30.97
N TYR A 447 8.49 9.25 -30.47
CA TYR A 447 8.59 10.68 -30.14
C TYR A 447 8.28 11.56 -31.36
N ASP A 448 8.87 11.25 -32.51
CA ASP A 448 8.65 11.98 -33.76
C ASP A 448 7.21 11.78 -34.28
N LYS A 449 6.69 10.55 -34.20
CA LYS A 449 5.31 10.22 -34.60
C LYS A 449 4.27 11.01 -33.81
N LEU A 450 4.45 11.15 -32.50
CA LEU A 450 3.56 11.89 -31.61
C LEU A 450 3.84 13.40 -31.57
N LYS A 451 4.83 13.87 -32.34
CA LYS A 451 5.25 15.28 -32.43
C LYS A 451 5.50 15.88 -31.04
N ILE A 452 6.25 15.16 -30.22
CA ILE A 452 6.66 15.62 -28.89
C ILE A 452 7.75 16.69 -29.07
N GLN A 453 7.75 17.73 -28.25
CA GLN A 453 8.71 18.83 -28.37
C GLN A 453 9.55 19.04 -27.11
N SER A 454 9.08 18.56 -25.96
CA SER A 454 9.66 18.86 -24.65
C SER A 454 9.37 17.74 -23.66
N GLN A 455 10.23 17.60 -22.64
CA GLN A 455 9.97 16.72 -21.50
C GLN A 455 8.71 17.11 -20.69
N ASN A 456 8.15 18.30 -20.97
CA ASN A 456 6.94 18.80 -20.32
C ASN A 456 5.63 18.29 -20.96
N ASP A 457 5.69 17.62 -22.11
CA ASP A 457 4.50 17.10 -22.82
C ASP A 457 3.97 15.81 -22.16
N LYS A 458 3.58 15.90 -20.88
CA LYS A 458 3.32 14.75 -19.98
C LYS A 458 2.34 13.72 -20.56
N GLU A 459 1.23 14.16 -21.13
CA GLU A 459 0.21 13.27 -21.69
C GLU A 459 0.73 12.47 -22.89
N LYS A 460 1.42 13.15 -23.81
CA LYS A 460 2.01 12.50 -25.00
C LYS A 460 3.17 11.59 -24.63
N LEU A 461 3.99 11.96 -23.65
CA LEU A 461 5.07 11.13 -23.15
C LEU A 461 4.55 9.87 -22.46
N GLN A 462 3.45 10.00 -21.73
CA GLN A 462 2.77 8.85 -21.12
C GLN A 462 2.23 7.89 -22.20
N GLU A 463 1.56 8.41 -23.23
CA GLU A 463 1.11 7.61 -24.38
C GLU A 463 2.30 6.93 -25.10
N ALA A 464 3.36 7.69 -25.38
CA ALA A 464 4.58 7.18 -26.01
C ALA A 464 5.20 6.04 -25.21
N LYS A 465 5.27 6.20 -23.89
CA LYS A 465 5.85 5.22 -22.96
C LYS A 465 5.06 3.94 -22.95
N GLU A 466 3.73 4.01 -22.88
CA GLU A 466 2.87 2.83 -22.92
C GLU A 466 3.04 2.05 -24.23
N LEU A 467 3.08 2.74 -25.36
CA LEU A 467 3.30 2.14 -26.68
C LEU A 467 4.67 1.45 -26.77
N VAL A 468 5.75 2.17 -26.44
CA VAL A 468 7.12 1.64 -26.56
C VAL A 468 7.36 0.49 -25.58
N TYR A 469 6.95 0.63 -24.31
CA TYR A 469 7.18 -0.42 -23.30
C TYR A 469 6.45 -1.72 -23.65
N LEU A 470 5.17 -1.63 -24.00
CA LEU A 470 4.37 -2.83 -24.26
C LEU A 470 4.88 -3.56 -25.50
N LYS A 471 5.14 -2.82 -26.59
CA LYS A 471 5.65 -3.40 -27.84
C LYS A 471 7.06 -3.95 -27.71
N SER A 472 7.96 -3.19 -27.07
CA SER A 472 9.34 -3.63 -26.87
C SER A 472 9.43 -4.91 -26.02
N PHE A 473 8.51 -5.11 -25.07
CA PHE A 473 8.49 -6.33 -24.26
C PHE A 473 8.10 -7.59 -25.06
N TYR A 474 7.01 -7.54 -25.83
CA TYR A 474 6.47 -8.72 -26.54
C TYR A 474 7.13 -8.97 -27.91
N ASP A 475 7.38 -7.89 -28.65
CA ASP A 475 7.81 -7.94 -30.05
C ASP A 475 9.31 -7.60 -30.19
N GLY A 476 9.92 -6.99 -29.18
CA GLY A 476 11.31 -6.52 -29.24
C GLY A 476 12.33 -7.65 -29.20
N VAL A 477 13.33 -7.55 -30.08
CA VAL A 477 14.49 -8.45 -30.15
C VAL A 477 15.74 -7.67 -29.77
N LEU A 478 16.47 -8.16 -28.77
CA LEU A 478 17.72 -7.54 -28.33
C LEU A 478 18.78 -7.68 -29.44
N THR A 479 19.50 -6.62 -29.77
CA THR A 479 20.54 -6.64 -30.82
C THR A 479 21.96 -6.67 -30.25
N VAL A 480 22.12 -6.46 -28.94
CA VAL A 480 23.40 -6.29 -28.26
C VAL A 480 23.59 -7.26 -27.08
N GLY A 481 24.83 -7.41 -26.64
CA GLY A 481 25.19 -8.18 -25.45
C GLY A 481 24.98 -9.70 -25.59
N LYS A 482 25.03 -10.41 -24.46
CA LYS A 482 25.03 -11.88 -24.39
C LYS A 482 23.73 -12.55 -24.88
N TYR A 483 22.66 -11.78 -25.03
CA TYR A 483 21.33 -12.26 -25.46
C TYR A 483 20.91 -11.67 -26.82
N SER A 484 21.86 -11.17 -27.60
CA SER A 484 21.60 -10.70 -28.97
C SER A 484 20.85 -11.76 -29.79
N GLY A 485 19.82 -11.35 -30.53
CA GLY A 485 18.93 -12.19 -31.32
C GLY A 485 17.77 -12.83 -30.53
N LYS A 486 17.64 -12.60 -29.22
CA LYS A 486 16.54 -13.12 -28.41
C LYS A 486 15.45 -12.08 -28.14
N LYS A 487 14.21 -12.54 -27.95
CA LYS A 487 13.10 -11.68 -27.54
C LYS A 487 13.28 -11.19 -26.10
N VAL A 488 12.90 -9.94 -25.85
CA VAL A 488 13.00 -9.29 -24.52
C VAL A 488 12.25 -10.08 -23.44
N GLN A 489 11.04 -10.55 -23.74
CA GLN A 489 10.24 -11.34 -22.79
C GLN A 489 10.94 -12.62 -22.29
N ASP A 490 11.81 -13.23 -23.09
CA ASP A 490 12.45 -14.52 -22.77
C ASP A 490 13.73 -14.35 -21.92
N ILE A 491 14.21 -13.11 -21.76
CA ILE A 491 15.51 -12.81 -21.15
C ILE A 491 15.44 -11.82 -19.99
N LYS A 492 14.28 -11.19 -19.80
CA LYS A 492 14.06 -10.16 -18.79
C LYS A 492 14.06 -10.70 -17.37
#